data_AF-A0A252AZY1-F1
#
_entry.id   AF-A0A252AZY1-F1
#
_cell.length_a   1.000
_cell.length_b   1.000
_cell.length_c   1.000
_cell.angle_alpha   90.00
_cell.angle_beta   90.00
_cell.angle_gamma   90.00
#
_symmetry.space_group_name_H-M   'P 1'
#
loop_
_entity.id
_entity.type
_entity.pdbx_description
1 polymer ?
#
loop_
_entity_poly.entity_id
_entity_poly.type
_entity_poly.pdbx_seq_one_letter_code
_entity_poly.pdbx_strand_id
1 'polypeptide(L)'
;MGTNTTTDDVTIDTGAMLELGTGGTSGLIVSGQPIHNNGTLVVNHSDTVTLNQIIDGNGALVQAGVGETLITAADTYTGATSITGGTLALAGNGSIAASSGVHANSVFDLSATTNTAPSITALDGTGAIILGANTLNLTNANSGFGNVFSGVASGTGGLAVGAGTEILAGDNTYTGATTVNQGATLQLGNGGTGGRISTSSAIHNNGALVVDHSDAVALTQGIDGTGNLTQQGQGITTLSAANSYTGATTITAGTLALSGDGSIATSSGVHDNGVFDVSGSSSTTPSIAALE
;
A
#
# COMPACT_ATOMS: atom_id res chain seq x y z
N MET A 1 -33.33 15.42 13.33
CA MET A 1 -32.70 14.46 12.41
C MET A 1 -32.80 13.11 13.09
N GLY A 2 -33.60 12.20 12.53
CA GLY A 2 -34.03 10.97 13.20
C GLY A 2 -33.03 9.83 13.07
N THR A 3 -33.13 8.85 13.97
CA THR A 3 -32.55 7.52 13.79
C THR A 3 -33.39 6.78 12.75
N ASN A 4 -32.77 6.31 11.66
CA ASN A 4 -33.49 5.44 10.72
C ASN A 4 -33.49 4.02 11.30
N THR A 5 -34.62 3.60 11.87
CA THR A 5 -34.82 2.31 12.52
C THR A 5 -35.63 1.35 11.64
N THR A 6 -35.56 1.48 10.31
CA THR A 6 -36.26 0.55 9.41
C THR A 6 -35.75 -0.86 9.64
N THR A 7 -36.66 -1.82 9.70
CA THR A 7 -36.35 -3.26 9.68
C THR A 7 -35.89 -3.74 8.31
N ASP A 8 -36.04 -2.89 7.31
CA ASP A 8 -35.76 -3.16 5.91
C ASP A 8 -34.34 -2.71 5.56
N ASP A 9 -33.77 -3.36 4.54
CA ASP A 9 -32.47 -3.02 3.98
C ASP A 9 -32.41 -1.55 3.57
N VAL A 10 -31.23 -0.93 3.68
CA VAL A 10 -31.00 0.42 3.17
C VAL A 10 -30.54 0.31 1.73
N THR A 11 -31.26 0.94 0.79
CA THR A 11 -30.82 1.02 -0.61
C THR A 11 -30.44 2.46 -0.95
N ILE A 12 -29.25 2.63 -1.54
CA ILE A 12 -28.76 3.90 -2.08
C ILE A 12 -28.69 3.73 -3.60
N ASP A 13 -29.63 4.35 -4.32
CA ASP A 13 -29.70 4.24 -5.77
C ASP A 13 -28.50 4.89 -6.48
N THR A 14 -28.27 4.50 -7.74
CA THR A 14 -27.23 5.10 -8.57
C THR A 14 -27.39 6.61 -8.68
N GLY A 15 -26.29 7.33 -8.40
CA GLY A 15 -26.25 8.79 -8.39
C GLY A 15 -26.85 9.44 -7.13
N ALA A 16 -27.46 8.67 -6.22
CA ALA A 16 -27.89 9.15 -4.93
C ALA A 16 -26.72 9.19 -3.94
N MET A 17 -26.86 10.03 -2.92
CA MET A 17 -25.95 10.12 -1.78
C MET A 17 -26.74 9.94 -0.49
N LEU A 18 -26.25 9.06 0.38
CA LEU A 18 -26.68 8.97 1.76
C LEU A 18 -25.53 9.40 2.65
N GLU A 19 -25.74 10.46 3.43
CA GLU A 19 -24.77 10.92 4.42
C GLU A 19 -25.24 10.55 5.83
N LEU A 20 -24.39 9.81 6.53
CA LEU A 20 -24.54 9.47 7.94
C LEU A 20 -23.87 10.57 8.77
N GLY A 21 -24.69 11.49 9.25
CA GLY A 21 -24.27 12.63 10.05
C GLY A 21 -24.02 13.90 9.24
N THR A 22 -23.56 14.93 9.93
CA THR A 22 -23.22 16.27 9.38
C THR A 22 -22.00 16.85 10.09
N GLY A 23 -21.11 15.98 10.59
CA GLY A 23 -19.91 16.30 11.38
C GLY A 23 -20.12 16.29 12.90
N GLY A 24 -21.30 15.94 13.37
CA GLY A 24 -21.62 15.75 14.81
C GLY A 24 -21.69 14.27 15.20
N THR A 25 -22.43 13.97 16.27
CA THR A 25 -22.61 12.60 16.82
C THR A 25 -24.02 12.04 16.56
N SER A 26 -24.74 12.54 15.56
CA SER A 26 -26.11 12.12 15.25
C SER A 26 -26.25 11.81 13.76
N GLY A 27 -27.06 10.79 13.44
CA GLY A 27 -27.30 10.34 12.06
C GLY A 27 -26.68 8.97 11.83
N LEU A 28 -27.41 7.91 12.24
CA LEU A 28 -26.96 6.53 12.14
C LEU A 28 -28.00 5.65 11.44
N ILE A 29 -27.51 4.62 10.76
CA ILE A 29 -28.28 3.44 10.41
C ILE A 29 -28.20 2.48 11.59
N VAL A 30 -29.35 2.13 12.16
CA VAL A 30 -29.43 1.23 13.34
C VAL A 30 -29.91 -0.18 12.93
N SER A 31 -30.23 -0.39 11.64
CA SER A 31 -30.61 -1.71 11.14
C SER A 31 -29.41 -2.65 11.14
N GLY A 32 -29.60 -3.90 11.59
CA GLY A 32 -28.61 -4.97 11.36
C GLY A 32 -28.65 -5.55 9.94
N GLN A 33 -29.50 -5.00 9.06
CA GLN A 33 -29.68 -5.46 7.69
C GLN A 33 -28.63 -4.87 6.74
N PRO A 34 -28.37 -5.50 5.58
CA PRO A 34 -27.42 -5.00 4.59
C PRO A 34 -27.71 -3.57 4.09
N ILE A 35 -26.66 -2.90 3.63
CA ILE A 35 -26.72 -1.63 2.91
C ILE A 35 -26.38 -1.89 1.44
N HIS A 36 -27.38 -1.81 0.57
CA HIS A 36 -27.23 -1.91 -0.88
C HIS A 36 -26.79 -0.56 -1.46
N ASN A 37 -25.47 -0.36 -1.57
CA ASN A 37 -24.90 0.91 -2.00
C ASN A 37 -24.59 0.90 -3.49
N ASN A 38 -25.48 1.48 -4.31
CA ASN A 38 -25.25 1.72 -5.74
C ASN A 38 -24.93 3.18 -6.06
N GLY A 39 -24.93 4.08 -5.06
CA GLY A 39 -24.64 5.49 -5.16
C GLY A 39 -23.39 5.89 -4.37
N THR A 40 -23.53 6.74 -3.36
CA THR A 40 -22.45 7.10 -2.43
C THR A 40 -22.94 7.06 -1.00
N LEU A 41 -22.26 6.28 -0.16
CA LEU A 41 -22.43 6.30 1.30
C LEU A 41 -21.33 7.16 1.91
N VAL A 42 -21.70 8.22 2.61
CA VAL A 42 -20.76 9.11 3.32
C VAL A 42 -20.95 8.93 4.81
N VAL A 43 -19.86 8.77 5.57
CA VAL A 43 -19.87 8.85 7.03
C VAL A 43 -19.19 10.13 7.48
N ASN A 44 -19.99 11.04 8.04
CA ASN A 44 -19.55 12.36 8.50
C ASN A 44 -19.92 12.53 9.97
N HIS A 45 -19.14 11.87 10.83
CA HIS A 45 -19.32 11.84 12.27
C HIS A 45 -18.04 12.29 13.01
N SER A 46 -18.18 12.83 14.21
CA SER A 46 -17.04 13.29 15.04
C SER A 46 -16.53 12.25 16.04
N ASP A 47 -17.33 11.23 16.31
CA ASP A 47 -17.07 10.09 17.20
C ASP A 47 -16.96 8.78 16.40
N THR A 48 -16.87 7.65 17.09
CA THR A 48 -16.77 6.34 16.47
C THR A 48 -18.15 5.84 16.03
N VAL A 49 -18.27 5.48 14.75
CA VAL A 49 -19.42 4.82 14.13
C VAL A 49 -19.03 3.40 13.77
N THR A 50 -19.66 2.40 14.39
CA THR A 50 -19.48 1.00 13.98
C THR A 50 -20.48 0.63 12.90
N LEU A 51 -19.96 0.26 11.72
CA LEU A 51 -20.73 -0.36 10.64
C LEU A 51 -20.55 -1.87 10.74
N ASN A 52 -21.56 -2.53 11.30
CA ASN A 52 -21.62 -3.98 11.43
C ASN A 52 -22.54 -4.65 10.40
N GLN A 53 -23.15 -3.86 9.51
CA GLN A 53 -23.91 -4.33 8.36
C GLN A 53 -22.96 -4.71 7.22
N ILE A 54 -23.36 -5.66 6.38
CA ILE A 54 -22.68 -5.88 5.09
C ILE A 54 -23.06 -4.73 4.17
N ILE A 55 -22.06 -4.08 3.57
CA ILE A 55 -22.24 -3.09 2.51
C ILE A 55 -21.91 -3.76 1.18
N ASP A 56 -22.86 -3.74 0.24
CA ASP A 56 -22.69 -4.28 -1.11
C ASP A 56 -23.01 -3.25 -2.20
N GLY A 57 -22.99 -3.68 -3.46
CA GLY A 57 -23.32 -2.85 -4.63
C GLY A 57 -22.10 -2.25 -5.33
N ASN A 58 -22.35 -1.27 -6.21
CA ASN A 58 -21.33 -0.67 -7.07
C ASN A 58 -20.93 0.76 -6.68
N GLY A 59 -21.54 1.29 -5.63
CA GLY A 59 -21.36 2.65 -5.12
C GLY A 59 -20.08 2.83 -4.31
N ALA A 60 -19.75 4.10 -4.07
CA ALA A 60 -18.58 4.50 -3.30
C ALA A 60 -18.86 4.59 -1.80
N LEU A 61 -17.85 4.35 -0.97
CA LEU A 61 -17.84 4.64 0.46
C LEU A 61 -16.91 5.83 0.73
N VAL A 62 -17.36 6.80 1.52
CA VAL A 62 -16.58 7.98 1.90
C VAL A 62 -16.53 8.13 3.41
N GLN A 63 -15.34 8.05 4.01
CA GLN A 63 -15.08 8.55 5.35
C GLN A 63 -14.73 10.05 5.25
N ALA A 64 -15.59 10.91 5.78
CA ALA A 64 -15.45 12.37 5.72
C ALA A 64 -15.29 13.03 7.09
N GLY A 65 -15.94 12.48 8.11
CA GLY A 65 -15.92 13.02 9.46
C GLY A 65 -14.56 12.89 10.14
N VAL A 66 -14.32 13.72 11.16
CA VAL A 66 -13.09 13.69 11.96
C VAL A 66 -13.01 12.49 12.92
N GLY A 67 -14.12 11.80 13.13
CA GLY A 67 -14.22 10.60 13.94
C GLY A 67 -13.71 9.35 13.25
N GLU A 68 -14.15 8.20 13.75
CA GLU A 68 -13.74 6.88 13.26
C GLU A 68 -14.94 6.14 12.68
N THR A 69 -14.83 5.60 11.47
CA THR A 69 -15.73 4.55 11.01
C THR A 69 -15.06 3.21 11.20
N LEU A 70 -15.66 2.34 12.01
CA LEU A 70 -15.18 0.99 12.28
C LEU A 70 -16.00 -0.03 11.49
N ILE A 71 -15.41 -0.63 10.47
CA ILE A 71 -16.01 -1.72 9.69
C ILE A 71 -15.68 -3.05 10.37
N THR A 72 -16.72 -3.80 10.74
CA THR A 72 -16.56 -5.14 11.34
C THR A 72 -17.06 -6.28 10.46
N ALA A 73 -17.81 -5.95 9.39
CA ALA A 73 -18.31 -6.91 8.42
C ALA A 73 -17.35 -7.08 7.24
N ALA A 74 -17.47 -8.19 6.51
CA ALA A 74 -16.77 -8.37 5.24
C ALA A 74 -17.63 -7.79 4.12
N ASP A 75 -17.35 -6.55 3.74
CA ASP A 75 -18.10 -5.82 2.73
C ASP A 75 -17.73 -6.26 1.31
N THR A 76 -18.72 -6.17 0.41
CA THR A 76 -18.63 -6.65 -0.98
C THR A 76 -18.92 -5.56 -2.01
N TYR A 77 -19.06 -4.30 -1.59
CA TYR A 77 -19.20 -3.19 -2.52
C TYR A 77 -17.95 -3.04 -3.40
N THR A 78 -18.16 -2.62 -4.65
CA THR A 78 -17.12 -2.58 -5.69
C THR A 78 -16.67 -1.18 -6.07
N GLY A 79 -17.38 -0.14 -5.63
CA GLY A 79 -16.93 1.23 -5.80
C GLY A 79 -15.73 1.58 -4.94
N ALA A 80 -15.17 2.77 -5.17
CA ALA A 80 -13.98 3.24 -4.48
C ALA A 80 -14.27 3.55 -3.00
N THR A 81 -13.24 3.42 -2.16
CA THR A 81 -13.27 3.86 -0.77
C THR A 81 -12.44 5.14 -0.65
N SER A 82 -13.05 6.25 -0.23
CA SER A 82 -12.34 7.52 -0.06
C SER A 82 -12.26 7.90 1.41
N ILE A 83 -11.05 8.11 1.93
CA ILE A 83 -10.82 8.51 3.31
C ILE A 83 -10.31 9.95 3.30
N THR A 84 -11.22 10.89 3.52
CA THR A 84 -10.98 12.34 3.39
C THR A 84 -10.89 13.07 4.73
N GLY A 85 -11.29 12.42 5.82
CA GLY A 85 -11.13 12.90 7.19
C GLY A 85 -11.08 11.73 8.18
N GLY A 86 -10.63 11.99 9.41
CA GLY A 86 -10.66 11.01 10.50
C GLY A 86 -10.02 9.67 10.16
N THR A 87 -10.61 8.59 10.67
CA THR A 87 -10.13 7.22 10.52
C THR A 87 -11.19 6.33 9.89
N LEU A 88 -10.82 5.53 8.88
CA LEU A 88 -11.53 4.32 8.52
C LEU A 88 -10.75 3.13 9.08
N ALA A 89 -11.34 2.38 9.98
CA ALA A 89 -10.71 1.24 10.65
C ALA A 89 -11.40 -0.07 10.26
N LEU A 90 -10.60 -1.12 10.03
CA LEU A 90 -11.07 -2.50 9.90
C LEU A 90 -10.81 -3.24 11.21
N ALA A 91 -11.83 -3.90 11.76
CA ALA A 91 -11.68 -4.71 12.97
C ALA A 91 -12.36 -6.07 12.87
N GLY A 92 -11.79 -7.06 13.58
CA GLY A 92 -12.29 -8.43 13.53
C GLY A 92 -12.28 -8.98 12.10
N ASN A 93 -13.43 -9.36 11.56
CA ASN A 93 -13.55 -9.81 10.17
C ASN A 93 -13.79 -8.67 9.15
N GLY A 94 -13.63 -7.42 9.59
CA GLY A 94 -13.74 -6.22 8.77
C GLY A 94 -12.91 -6.33 7.49
N SER A 95 -13.54 -6.14 6.33
CA SER A 95 -12.89 -6.23 5.03
C SER A 95 -13.57 -5.34 4.01
N ILE A 96 -12.76 -4.69 3.15
CA ILE A 96 -13.20 -3.92 1.99
C ILE A 96 -12.53 -4.43 0.70
N ALA A 97 -12.15 -5.71 0.69
CA ALA A 97 -11.34 -6.32 -0.36
C ALA A 97 -11.94 -6.22 -1.78
N ALA A 98 -13.26 -6.10 -1.88
CA ALA A 98 -13.97 -5.95 -3.17
C ALA A 98 -13.92 -4.51 -3.71
N SER A 99 -13.55 -3.51 -2.90
CA SER A 99 -13.46 -2.12 -3.34
C SER A 99 -12.44 -1.99 -4.47
N SER A 100 -12.78 -1.16 -5.46
CA SER A 100 -11.89 -0.87 -6.61
C SER A 100 -10.58 -0.16 -6.22
N GLY A 101 -10.50 0.36 -5.00
CA GLY A 101 -9.29 0.89 -4.41
C GLY A 101 -9.58 1.82 -3.23
N VAL A 102 -8.53 2.26 -2.56
CA VAL A 102 -8.63 3.18 -1.41
C VAL A 102 -7.85 4.47 -1.69
N HIS A 103 -8.55 5.60 -1.66
CA HIS A 103 -7.94 6.93 -1.58
C HIS A 103 -7.65 7.28 -0.11
N ALA A 104 -6.47 6.91 0.38
CA ALA A 104 -6.08 7.05 1.78
C ALA A 104 -5.53 8.47 2.06
N ASN A 105 -6.40 9.49 2.08
CA ASN A 105 -6.02 10.89 2.33
C ASN A 105 -6.10 11.31 3.81
N SER A 106 -6.58 10.43 4.69
CA SER A 106 -6.53 10.57 6.15
C SER A 106 -5.99 9.27 6.77
N VAL A 107 -6.65 8.62 7.73
CA VAL A 107 -6.13 7.40 8.37
C VAL A 107 -6.89 6.17 7.89
N PHE A 108 -6.17 5.19 7.34
CA PHE A 108 -6.67 3.83 7.13
C PHE A 108 -6.02 2.89 8.16
N ASP A 109 -6.83 2.35 9.08
CA ASP A 109 -6.34 1.53 10.20
C ASP A 109 -6.73 0.06 10.02
N LEU A 110 -5.74 -0.81 9.99
CA LEU A 110 -5.88 -2.27 9.91
C LEU A 110 -5.39 -2.95 11.19
N SER A 111 -5.02 -2.20 12.23
CA SER A 111 -4.37 -2.77 13.42
C SER A 111 -5.27 -3.69 14.23
N ALA A 112 -6.58 -3.53 14.13
CA ALA A 112 -7.58 -4.31 14.85
C ALA A 112 -8.20 -5.44 14.01
N THR A 113 -7.87 -5.57 12.72
CA THR A 113 -8.40 -6.66 11.90
C THR A 113 -7.75 -7.99 12.30
N THR A 114 -8.58 -9.03 12.39
CA THR A 114 -8.17 -10.43 12.54
C THR A 114 -8.26 -11.18 11.21
N ASN A 115 -8.61 -10.51 10.12
CA ASN A 115 -8.46 -11.05 8.78
C ASN A 115 -6.97 -11.37 8.54
N THR A 116 -6.67 -12.61 8.17
CA THR A 116 -5.29 -13.07 8.01
C THR A 116 -4.61 -12.59 6.74
N ALA A 117 -5.37 -12.03 5.80
CA ALA A 117 -4.86 -11.47 4.55
C ALA A 117 -5.71 -10.26 4.13
N PRO A 118 -5.67 -9.15 4.88
CA PRO A 118 -6.41 -7.96 4.49
C PRO A 118 -5.88 -7.48 3.14
N SER A 119 -6.81 -7.11 2.26
CA SER A 119 -6.50 -6.74 0.90
C SER A 119 -7.39 -5.62 0.41
N ILE A 120 -6.88 -4.88 -0.57
CA ILE A 120 -7.57 -3.87 -1.36
C ILE A 120 -7.09 -3.98 -2.80
N THR A 121 -7.86 -3.45 -3.76
CA THR A 121 -7.46 -3.54 -5.18
C THR A 121 -6.27 -2.63 -5.48
N ALA A 122 -6.44 -1.33 -5.30
CA ALA A 122 -5.43 -0.30 -5.56
C ALA A 122 -5.34 0.69 -4.40
N LEU A 123 -4.23 1.42 -4.32
CA LEU A 123 -3.96 2.41 -3.28
C LEU A 123 -3.43 3.69 -3.92
N ASP A 124 -3.87 4.83 -3.39
CA ASP A 124 -3.21 6.12 -3.54
C ASP A 124 -3.49 6.99 -2.31
N GLY A 125 -2.95 8.20 -2.31
CA GLY A 125 -3.27 9.23 -1.32
C GLY A 125 -2.10 9.68 -0.48
N THR A 126 -2.36 10.63 0.42
CA THR A 126 -1.32 11.38 1.16
C THR A 126 -1.37 11.19 2.67
N GLY A 127 -2.25 10.32 3.15
CA GLY A 127 -2.55 10.13 4.57
C GLY A 127 -1.62 9.15 5.28
N ALA A 128 -2.19 8.35 6.17
CA ALA A 128 -1.48 7.34 6.94
C ALA A 128 -2.17 5.98 6.83
N ILE A 129 -1.36 4.93 6.82
CA ILE A 129 -1.83 3.54 6.98
C ILE A 129 -1.25 2.99 8.28
N ILE A 130 -2.12 2.52 9.16
CA ILE A 130 -1.73 1.84 10.40
C ILE A 130 -1.93 0.34 10.16
N LEU A 131 -0.86 -0.38 9.85
CA LEU A 131 -0.93 -1.81 9.53
C LEU A 131 -1.17 -2.68 10.77
N GLY A 132 -0.79 -2.20 11.96
CA GLY A 132 -0.60 -3.05 13.12
C GLY A 132 0.38 -4.17 12.80
N ALA A 133 -0.01 -5.42 13.03
CA ALA A 133 0.79 -6.61 12.68
C ALA A 133 0.46 -7.20 11.30
N ASN A 134 -0.43 -6.57 10.54
CA ASN A 134 -0.99 -7.16 9.32
C ASN A 134 -0.21 -6.78 8.06
N THR A 135 -0.12 -7.70 7.12
CA THR A 135 0.37 -7.40 5.77
C THR A 135 -0.79 -6.95 4.88
N LEU A 136 -0.76 -5.71 4.40
CA LEU A 136 -1.73 -5.21 3.42
C LEU A 136 -1.39 -5.74 2.03
N ASN A 137 -2.35 -6.39 1.38
CA ASN A 137 -2.19 -6.92 0.03
C ASN A 137 -2.89 -6.02 -1.00
N LEU A 138 -2.13 -5.42 -1.92
CA LEU A 138 -2.66 -4.71 -3.08
C LEU A 138 -2.84 -5.72 -4.21
N THR A 139 -4.08 -6.05 -4.58
CA THR A 139 -4.31 -7.13 -5.56
C THR A 139 -4.05 -6.67 -6.99
N ASN A 140 -4.22 -5.38 -7.29
CA ASN A 140 -3.94 -4.76 -8.58
C ASN A 140 -3.74 -3.24 -8.47
N ALA A 141 -2.52 -2.81 -8.19
CA ALA A 141 -2.10 -1.41 -8.11
C ALA A 141 -2.13 -0.76 -9.51
N ASN A 142 -3.31 -0.39 -9.99
CA ASN A 142 -3.52 0.09 -11.35
C ASN A 142 -3.45 1.62 -11.42
N SER A 143 -2.76 2.14 -12.44
CA SER A 143 -2.57 3.59 -12.61
C SER A 143 -3.85 4.36 -12.92
N GLY A 144 -4.91 3.69 -13.37
CA GLY A 144 -6.23 4.30 -13.53
C GLY A 144 -6.87 4.75 -12.21
N PHE A 145 -6.42 4.22 -11.07
CA PHE A 145 -6.88 4.60 -9.74
C PHE A 145 -5.99 5.67 -9.06
N GLY A 146 -4.76 5.90 -9.55
CA GLY A 146 -3.83 6.89 -8.99
C GLY A 146 -2.47 6.32 -8.58
N ASN A 147 -2.43 5.05 -8.11
CA ASN A 147 -1.26 4.18 -7.81
C ASN A 147 -0.02 4.81 -7.13
N VAL A 148 -0.17 6.00 -6.55
CA VAL A 148 0.89 6.78 -5.89
C VAL A 148 0.44 7.04 -4.46
N PHE A 149 1.05 6.33 -3.53
CA PHE A 149 0.90 6.60 -2.11
C PHE A 149 2.04 7.49 -1.61
N SER A 150 1.71 8.75 -1.34
CA SER A 150 2.64 9.76 -0.79
C SER A 150 2.57 9.87 0.74
N GLY A 151 1.70 9.07 1.37
CA GLY A 151 1.53 9.00 2.80
C GLY A 151 2.55 8.10 3.51
N VAL A 152 2.29 7.80 4.78
CA VAL A 152 3.15 6.93 5.60
C VAL A 152 2.38 5.67 6.02
N ALA A 153 2.87 4.50 5.61
CA ALA A 153 2.48 3.23 6.20
C ALA A 153 3.40 2.89 7.39
N SER A 154 2.80 2.42 8.48
CA SER A 154 3.47 2.16 9.76
C SER A 154 2.96 0.88 10.42
N GLY A 155 3.71 0.35 11.39
CA GLY A 155 3.35 -0.86 12.13
C GLY A 155 4.38 -1.98 11.95
N THR A 156 4.16 -3.11 12.63
CA THR A 156 5.03 -4.29 12.51
C THR A 156 4.69 -5.18 11.32
N GLY A 157 3.54 -4.96 10.70
CA GLY A 157 3.09 -5.60 9.48
C GLY A 157 3.84 -5.14 8.23
N GLY A 158 3.43 -5.65 7.07
CA GLY A 158 4.10 -5.45 5.79
C GLY A 158 3.20 -4.98 4.65
N LEU A 159 3.76 -4.96 3.45
CA LEU A 159 3.06 -4.61 2.20
C LEU A 159 3.34 -5.69 1.16
N ALA A 160 2.31 -6.12 0.44
CA ALA A 160 2.45 -7.01 -0.71
C ALA A 160 1.77 -6.41 -1.94
N VAL A 161 2.52 -6.28 -3.05
CA VAL A 161 1.99 -5.83 -4.34
C VAL A 161 1.78 -7.05 -5.23
N GLY A 162 0.52 -7.35 -5.52
CA GLY A 162 0.07 -8.55 -6.23
C GLY A 162 0.15 -8.43 -7.76
N ALA A 163 -0.24 -7.28 -8.29
CA ALA A 163 -0.19 -6.95 -9.72
C ALA A 163 -0.17 -5.42 -9.90
N GLY A 164 0.10 -4.96 -11.13
CA GLY A 164 0.16 -3.54 -11.44
C GLY A 164 1.46 -2.89 -10.95
N THR A 165 1.45 -1.58 -10.75
CA THR A 165 2.59 -0.80 -10.29
C THR A 165 2.16 0.03 -9.09
N GLU A 166 2.74 -0.19 -7.92
CA GLU A 166 2.57 0.71 -6.78
C GLU A 166 3.78 1.64 -6.66
N ILE A 167 3.55 2.94 -6.49
CA ILE A 167 4.58 3.94 -6.26
C ILE A 167 4.48 4.43 -4.83
N LEU A 168 5.49 4.12 -4.02
CA LEU A 168 5.63 4.69 -2.68
C LEU A 168 6.44 5.99 -2.81
N ALA A 169 5.77 7.13 -2.68
CA ALA A 169 6.40 8.45 -2.70
C ALA A 169 6.63 9.03 -1.29
N GLY A 170 5.94 8.51 -0.28
CA GLY A 170 6.15 8.85 1.13
C GLY A 170 7.11 7.89 1.83
N ASP A 171 7.75 8.36 2.91
CA ASP A 171 8.67 7.54 3.71
C ASP A 171 7.89 6.63 4.65
N ASN A 172 7.95 5.33 4.36
CA ASN A 172 7.24 4.31 5.11
C ASN A 172 8.11 3.79 6.28
N THR A 173 7.44 3.49 7.39
CA THR A 173 8.06 3.13 8.67
C THR A 173 7.65 1.75 9.17
N TYR A 174 6.93 0.98 8.37
CA TYR A 174 6.58 -0.39 8.71
C TYR A 174 7.83 -1.28 8.78
N THR A 175 7.76 -2.34 9.60
CA THR A 175 8.91 -3.23 9.82
C THR A 175 8.73 -4.64 9.27
N GLY A 176 7.52 -5.02 8.86
CA GLY A 176 7.27 -6.29 8.21
C GLY A 176 7.90 -6.36 6.82
N ALA A 177 7.80 -7.53 6.19
CA ALA A 177 8.37 -7.75 4.87
C ALA A 177 7.64 -6.94 3.79
N THR A 178 8.38 -6.57 2.75
CA THR A 178 7.82 -6.02 1.51
C THR A 178 7.85 -7.11 0.44
N THR A 179 6.72 -7.43 -0.16
CA THR A 179 6.61 -8.48 -1.18
C THR A 179 6.17 -7.88 -2.51
N VAL A 180 6.89 -8.19 -3.58
CA VAL A 180 6.53 -7.84 -4.96
C VAL A 180 6.27 -9.13 -5.70
N ASN A 181 5.01 -9.41 -6.03
CA ASN A 181 4.64 -10.65 -6.71
C ASN A 181 5.00 -10.60 -8.21
N GLN A 182 5.00 -11.78 -8.84
CA GLN A 182 5.22 -11.88 -10.28
C GLN A 182 4.15 -11.07 -11.04
N GLY A 183 4.57 -10.27 -12.02
CA GLY A 183 3.70 -9.38 -12.77
C GLY A 183 3.37 -8.05 -12.07
N ALA A 184 3.89 -7.83 -10.86
CA ALA A 184 3.82 -6.55 -10.16
C ALA A 184 5.11 -5.75 -10.27
N THR A 185 5.00 -4.44 -10.07
CA THR A 185 6.11 -3.52 -9.86
C THR A 185 5.89 -2.76 -8.57
N LEU A 186 6.93 -2.64 -7.76
CA LEU A 186 7.00 -1.68 -6.67
C LEU A 186 8.07 -0.65 -7.01
N GLN A 187 7.68 0.63 -7.05
CA GLN A 187 8.60 1.74 -7.22
C GLN A 187 8.77 2.48 -5.89
N LEU A 188 10.02 2.61 -5.47
CA LEU A 188 10.43 3.40 -4.32
C LEU A 188 10.88 4.77 -4.80
N GLY A 189 10.12 5.80 -4.43
CA GLY A 189 10.31 7.17 -4.89
C GLY A 189 9.63 7.46 -6.23
N ASN A 190 9.56 8.74 -6.58
CA ASN A 190 9.00 9.25 -7.83
C ASN A 190 9.87 10.40 -8.37
N GLY A 191 11.18 10.18 -8.40
CA GLY A 191 12.20 11.16 -8.76
C GLY A 191 12.52 12.21 -7.68
N GLY A 192 11.86 12.13 -6.52
CA GLY A 192 12.04 13.02 -5.37
C GLY A 192 13.00 12.46 -4.31
N THR A 193 12.78 12.82 -3.05
CA THR A 193 13.59 12.38 -1.89
C THR A 193 12.82 11.54 -0.87
N GLY A 194 11.59 11.16 -1.22
CA GLY A 194 10.74 10.27 -0.40
C GLY A 194 10.55 8.92 -1.07
N GLY A 195 9.90 8.00 -0.36
CA GLY A 195 9.61 6.64 -0.85
C GLY A 195 10.44 5.56 -0.18
N ARG A 196 10.97 5.84 1.02
CA ARG A 196 11.84 4.91 1.75
C ARG A 196 11.05 3.79 2.43
N ILE A 197 11.70 2.63 2.56
CA ILE A 197 11.22 1.44 3.31
C ILE A 197 12.34 0.86 4.21
N SER A 198 13.22 1.73 4.71
CA SER A 198 14.50 1.36 5.33
C SER A 198 14.39 0.46 6.56
N THR A 199 13.22 0.42 7.20
CA THR A 199 12.95 -0.39 8.41
C THR A 199 12.33 -1.75 8.12
N SER A 200 11.99 -2.06 6.86
CA SER A 200 11.40 -3.35 6.50
C SER A 200 12.38 -4.50 6.77
N SER A 201 11.86 -5.65 7.16
CA SER A 201 12.68 -6.80 7.56
C SER A 201 13.28 -7.57 6.38
N ALA A 202 12.63 -7.53 5.22
CA ALA A 202 13.06 -8.18 4.00
C ALA A 202 12.34 -7.58 2.78
N ILE A 203 12.91 -7.79 1.60
CA ILE A 203 12.26 -7.54 0.32
C ILE A 203 12.20 -8.84 -0.49
N HIS A 204 10.99 -9.36 -0.68
CA HIS A 204 10.74 -10.53 -1.53
C HIS A 204 10.32 -10.10 -2.93
N ASN A 205 11.26 -10.04 -3.86
CA ASN A 205 11.04 -9.51 -5.19
C ASN A 205 10.90 -10.63 -6.24
N ASN A 206 9.68 -10.96 -6.62
CA ASN A 206 9.36 -11.88 -7.72
C ASN A 206 8.85 -11.16 -8.98
N GLY A 207 8.71 -9.83 -8.93
CA GLY A 207 8.27 -8.96 -10.02
C GLY A 207 9.37 -7.97 -10.43
N ALA A 208 9.11 -6.68 -10.27
CA ALA A 208 10.11 -5.63 -10.46
C ALA A 208 10.18 -4.70 -9.25
N LEU A 209 11.39 -4.50 -8.73
CA LEU A 209 11.68 -3.44 -7.77
C LEU A 209 12.39 -2.31 -8.50
N VAL A 210 11.85 -1.11 -8.42
CA VAL A 210 12.40 0.10 -9.03
C VAL A 210 12.74 1.09 -7.93
N VAL A 211 13.91 1.72 -8.00
CA VAL A 211 14.29 2.82 -7.11
C VAL A 211 14.49 4.09 -7.94
N ASP A 212 13.59 5.05 -7.76
CA ASP A 212 13.57 6.32 -8.47
C ASP A 212 13.69 7.49 -7.48
N HIS A 213 14.92 7.69 -7.01
CA HIS A 213 15.27 8.67 -5.98
C HIS A 213 16.34 9.64 -6.49
N SER A 214 16.28 10.90 -6.04
CA SER A 214 17.24 11.95 -6.45
C SER A 214 18.44 12.09 -5.51
N ASP A 215 18.30 11.68 -4.25
CA ASP A 215 19.36 11.60 -3.24
C ASP A 215 19.77 10.15 -2.93
N ALA A 216 20.56 9.97 -1.87
CA ALA A 216 21.05 8.67 -1.46
C ALA A 216 19.99 7.87 -0.67
N VAL A 217 19.79 6.62 -1.05
CA VAL A 217 18.93 5.64 -0.39
C VAL A 217 19.74 4.40 -0.04
N ALA A 218 19.62 3.94 1.20
CA ALA A 218 20.19 2.67 1.63
C ALA A 218 19.11 1.59 1.72
N LEU A 219 19.34 0.49 1.00
CA LEU A 219 18.63 -0.77 1.19
C LEU A 219 19.54 -1.71 1.98
N THR A 220 19.27 -1.80 3.28
CA THR A 220 20.01 -2.58 4.27
C THR A 220 19.47 -3.99 4.46
N GLN A 221 18.30 -4.27 3.88
CA GLN A 221 17.59 -5.54 3.94
C GLN A 221 18.12 -6.46 2.85
N GLY A 222 18.04 -7.77 3.08
CA GLY A 222 18.24 -8.74 2.01
C GLY A 222 17.11 -8.65 0.99
N ILE A 223 17.47 -8.66 -0.30
CA ILE A 223 16.54 -8.79 -1.42
C ILE A 223 16.65 -10.21 -1.98
N ASP A 224 15.54 -10.94 -2.02
CA ASP A 224 15.44 -12.27 -2.61
C ASP A 224 14.39 -12.35 -3.74
N GLY A 225 14.25 -13.53 -4.35
CA GLY A 225 13.22 -13.82 -5.35
C GLY A 225 13.71 -13.84 -6.80
N THR A 226 12.78 -13.95 -7.76
CA THR A 226 13.12 -14.09 -9.19
C THR A 226 13.05 -12.79 -9.98
N GLY A 227 12.69 -11.69 -9.33
CA GLY A 227 12.39 -10.42 -9.95
C GLY A 227 13.62 -9.59 -10.30
N ASN A 228 13.39 -8.53 -11.08
CA ASN A 228 14.42 -7.60 -11.51
C ASN A 228 14.58 -6.45 -10.50
N LEU A 229 15.79 -5.91 -10.40
CA LEU A 229 16.09 -4.66 -9.70
C LEU A 229 16.45 -3.58 -10.72
N THR A 230 15.83 -2.40 -10.62
CA THR A 230 16.14 -1.25 -11.47
C THR A 230 16.52 -0.03 -10.61
N GLN A 231 17.73 0.48 -10.82
CA GLN A 231 18.09 1.83 -10.41
C GLN A 231 17.67 2.80 -11.52
N GLN A 232 16.70 3.66 -11.24
CA GLN A 232 16.13 4.59 -12.22
C GLN A 232 16.46 6.05 -11.91
N GLY A 233 16.53 6.41 -10.63
CA GLY A 233 16.73 7.79 -10.21
C GLY A 233 18.17 8.27 -10.36
N GLN A 234 18.35 9.60 -10.39
CA GLN A 234 19.67 10.24 -10.49
C GLN A 234 20.55 10.08 -9.24
N GLY A 235 19.96 9.67 -8.11
CA GLY A 235 20.62 9.49 -6.83
C GLY A 235 21.48 8.22 -6.75
N ILE A 236 21.79 7.84 -5.51
CA ILE A 236 22.60 6.65 -5.19
C ILE A 236 21.73 5.66 -4.44
N THR A 237 21.55 4.47 -4.97
CA THR A 237 20.99 3.34 -4.20
C THR A 237 22.13 2.48 -3.70
N THR A 238 22.25 2.31 -2.39
CA THR A 238 23.28 1.46 -1.76
C THR A 238 22.66 0.17 -1.23
N LEU A 239 23.12 -0.97 -1.75
CA LEU A 239 22.77 -2.30 -1.23
C LEU A 239 23.84 -2.72 -0.21
N SER A 240 23.42 -2.93 1.04
CA SER A 240 24.36 -3.30 2.13
C SER A 240 24.30 -4.76 2.57
N ALA A 241 23.25 -5.49 2.18
CA ALA A 241 23.08 -6.91 2.48
C ALA A 241 23.53 -7.79 1.30
N ALA A 242 23.81 -9.06 1.60
CA ALA A 242 23.97 -10.08 0.57
C ALA A 242 22.60 -10.38 -0.06
N ASN A 243 22.40 -9.98 -1.32
CA ASN A 243 21.15 -10.20 -2.04
C ASN A 243 21.21 -11.52 -2.81
N SER A 244 20.08 -12.22 -2.86
CA SER A 244 19.92 -13.55 -3.47
C SER A 244 18.91 -13.57 -4.62
N TYR A 245 18.40 -12.41 -5.05
CA TYR A 245 17.52 -12.35 -6.21
C TYR A 245 18.23 -12.81 -7.49
N THR A 246 17.47 -13.40 -8.42
CA THR A 246 18.03 -14.03 -9.63
C THR A 246 17.70 -13.30 -10.93
N GLY A 247 16.79 -12.32 -10.89
CA GLY A 247 16.53 -11.46 -12.04
C GLY A 247 17.68 -10.51 -12.37
N ALA A 248 17.52 -9.76 -13.44
CA ALA A 248 18.53 -8.83 -13.91
C ALA A 248 18.61 -7.59 -13.01
N THR A 249 19.79 -6.98 -12.96
CA THR A 249 19.99 -5.66 -12.37
C THR A 249 20.15 -4.65 -13.51
N THR A 250 19.32 -3.61 -13.55
CA THR A 250 19.40 -2.55 -14.56
C THR A 250 19.71 -1.22 -13.89
N ILE A 251 20.70 -0.50 -14.38
CA ILE A 251 21.04 0.85 -13.94
C ILE A 251 20.71 1.77 -15.11
N THR A 252 19.57 2.45 -15.03
CA THR A 252 19.11 3.37 -16.08
C THR A 252 19.72 4.75 -15.90
N ALA A 253 19.92 5.18 -14.65
CA ALA A 253 20.59 6.43 -14.31
C ALA A 253 21.20 6.36 -12.90
N GLY A 254 21.92 7.40 -12.50
CA GLY A 254 22.50 7.52 -11.16
C GLY A 254 23.52 6.44 -10.84
N THR A 255 23.57 6.02 -9.58
CA THR A 255 24.53 5.02 -9.10
C THR A 255 23.82 3.90 -8.34
N LEU A 256 24.13 2.65 -8.69
CA LEU A 256 23.90 1.52 -7.81
C LEU A 256 25.22 1.16 -7.13
N ALA A 257 25.28 1.29 -5.80
CA ALA A 257 26.46 1.01 -5.01
C ALA A 257 26.29 -0.27 -4.18
N LEU A 258 27.36 -1.05 -4.06
CA LEU A 258 27.47 -2.14 -3.08
C LEU A 258 28.36 -1.68 -1.92
N SER A 259 27.92 -1.92 -0.69
CA SER A 259 28.70 -1.59 0.51
C SER A 259 28.72 -2.71 1.53
N GLY A 260 29.81 -2.89 2.28
CA GLY A 260 29.91 -3.94 3.30
C GLY A 260 29.64 -5.33 2.70
N ASP A 261 28.66 -6.05 3.23
CA ASP A 261 28.23 -7.38 2.74
C ASP A 261 27.38 -7.30 1.45
N GLY A 262 27.15 -6.09 0.93
CA GLY A 262 26.48 -5.81 -0.33
C GLY A 262 26.98 -6.70 -1.47
N SER A 263 26.08 -7.55 -1.99
CA SER A 263 26.35 -8.47 -3.10
C SER A 263 25.10 -8.68 -3.95
N ILE A 264 25.30 -8.88 -5.26
CA ILE A 264 24.25 -9.23 -6.24
C ILE A 264 24.70 -10.43 -7.11
N ALA A 265 25.55 -11.29 -6.56
CA ALA A 265 26.22 -12.34 -7.33
C ALA A 265 25.28 -13.39 -7.96
N THR A 266 24.06 -13.50 -7.46
CA THR A 266 23.02 -14.40 -7.98
C THR A 266 22.20 -13.76 -9.11
N SER A 267 22.31 -12.45 -9.34
CA SER A 267 21.62 -11.77 -10.42
C SER A 267 22.05 -12.33 -11.78
N SER A 268 21.13 -12.38 -12.73
CA SER A 268 21.40 -12.91 -14.07
C SER A 268 22.34 -12.04 -14.91
N GLY A 269 22.56 -10.79 -14.49
CA GLY A 269 23.45 -9.83 -15.13
C GLY A 269 23.21 -8.41 -14.64
N VAL A 270 24.14 -7.53 -14.98
CA VAL A 270 24.03 -6.08 -14.78
C VAL A 270 24.00 -5.41 -16.15
N HIS A 271 22.96 -4.63 -16.43
CA HIS A 271 22.89 -3.73 -17.58
C HIS A 271 23.15 -2.32 -17.08
N ASP A 272 24.27 -1.70 -17.47
CA ASP A 272 24.74 -0.44 -16.86
C ASP A 272 24.75 0.74 -17.85
N ASN A 273 23.75 1.63 -17.72
CA ASN A 273 23.72 2.95 -18.37
C ASN A 273 24.02 4.11 -17.40
N GLY A 274 24.43 3.80 -16.16
CA GLY A 274 24.74 4.78 -15.12
C GLY A 274 26.11 4.51 -14.51
N VAL A 275 26.14 4.24 -13.21
CA VAL A 275 27.35 3.84 -12.49
C VAL A 275 27.05 2.64 -11.61
N PHE A 276 27.74 1.52 -11.83
CA PHE A 276 27.84 0.44 -10.87
C PHE A 276 29.08 0.60 -9.98
N ASP A 277 28.89 1.00 -8.71
CA ASP A 277 29.99 1.22 -7.76
C ASP A 277 30.13 0.04 -6.78
N VAL A 278 31.23 -0.71 -6.90
CA VAL A 278 31.54 -1.83 -6.01
C VAL A 278 32.66 -1.52 -5.01
N SER A 279 33.16 -0.28 -4.98
CA SER A 279 34.33 0.12 -4.19
C SER A 279 34.11 0.04 -2.67
N GLY A 280 32.86 0.10 -2.23
CA GLY A 280 32.46 -0.04 -0.83
C GLY A 280 32.23 -1.48 -0.36
N SER A 281 32.23 -2.46 -1.26
CA SER A 281 31.95 -3.86 -0.91
C SER A 281 33.17 -4.50 -0.24
N SER A 282 32.95 -5.22 0.86
CA SER A 282 33.94 -6.08 1.52
C SER A 282 33.82 -7.55 1.11
N SER A 283 32.97 -7.88 0.12
CA SER A 283 32.84 -9.23 -0.42
C SER A 283 34.17 -9.71 -0.99
N THR A 284 34.60 -10.90 -0.58
CA THR A 284 35.88 -11.50 -1.02
C THR A 284 35.81 -12.10 -2.42
N THR A 285 34.61 -12.16 -3.02
CA THR A 285 34.36 -12.63 -4.39
C THR A 285 33.25 -11.79 -5.04
N PRO A 286 33.52 -10.53 -5.42
CA PRO A 286 32.56 -9.76 -6.21
C PRO A 286 32.47 -10.42 -7.59
N SER A 287 31.41 -11.18 -7.82
CA SER A 287 31.11 -11.78 -9.11
C SER A 287 29.73 -11.31 -9.55
N ILE A 288 29.60 -11.02 -10.84
CA ILE A 288 28.31 -10.87 -11.53
C ILE A 288 28.28 -11.89 -12.65
N ALA A 289 27.10 -12.41 -12.98
CA ALA A 289 26.96 -13.41 -14.03
C ALA A 289 27.35 -12.87 -15.42
N ALA A 290 27.03 -11.60 -15.69
CA ALA A 290 27.40 -10.85 -16.88
C ALA A 290 27.35 -9.33 -16.60
N LEU A 291 28.12 -8.55 -17.38
CA LEU A 291 28.03 -7.10 -17.46
C LEU A 291 27.83 -6.73 -18.93
N GLU A 292 26.74 -6.02 -19.22
CA GLU A 292 26.40 -5.52 -20.56
C GLU A 292 26.26 -4.00 -20.58
#